data_AF-A0A7W6XZ06-F1
#
_entry.id   AF-A0A7W6XZ06-F1
#
_cell.length_a   1.000
_cell.length_b   1.000
_cell.length_c   1.000
_cell.angle_alpha   90.00
_cell.angle_beta   90.00
_cell.angle_gamma   90.00
#
_symmetry.space_group_name_H-M   'P 1'
#
loop_
_entity.id
_entity.type
_entity.pdbx_description
1 polymer ?
#
loop_
_entity_poly.entity_id
_entity_poly.type
_entity_poly.pdbx_seq_one_letter_code
_entity_poly.pdbx_strand_id
1 'polypeptide(L)' 'MEKVTTIGLDIAKQVFQVHGVNGAGAIVCRRGLRRDDVVGFFKALVHE' A
#
# COMPACT_ATOMS: atom_id res chain seq x y z
N MET A 1 -5.96 14.05 6.35
CA MET A 1 -5.15 12.94 5.79
C MET A 1 -5.76 11.66 6.32
N GLU A 2 -6.32 10.81 5.46
CA GLU A 2 -6.99 9.59 5.92
C GLU A 2 -5.95 8.54 6.32
N LYS A 3 -6.08 8.03 7.55
CA LYS A 3 -5.17 7.02 8.09
C LYS A 3 -5.43 5.69 7.40
N VAL A 4 -4.40 5.15 6.73
CA VAL A 4 -4.42 3.77 6.25
C VAL A 4 -4.36 2.84 7.47
N THR A 5 -5.34 1.97 7.61
CA THR A 5 -5.41 1.01 8.73
C THR A 5 -5.02 -0.40 8.30
N THR A 6 -5.27 -0.75 7.03
CA THR A 6 -4.96 -2.08 6.49
C THR A 6 -4.38 -1.97 5.10
N ILE A 7 -3.37 -2.79 4.80
CA ILE A 7 -2.74 -2.87 3.48
C ILE A 7 -2.76 -4.31 2.98
N GLY A 8 -3.32 -4.51 1.77
CA GLY A 8 -3.18 -5.72 0.98
C GLY A 8 -2.05 -5.59 -0.04
N LEU A 9 -1.23 -6.63 -0.17
CA LEU A 9 -0.14 -6.75 -1.14
C LEU A 9 -0.33 -8.03 -1.97
N ASP A 10 -0.61 -7.89 -3.26
CA ASP A 10 -0.70 -9.01 -4.20
C ASP A 10 0.70 -9.36 -4.73
N ILE A 11 1.16 -10.58 -4.42
CA ILE A 11 2.47 -11.12 -4.84
C ILE A 11 2.38 -12.04 -6.08
N ALA A 12 1.18 -12.31 -6.58
CA ALA A 12 0.95 -13.27 -7.67
C ALA A 12 1.17 -12.63 -9.06
N LYS A 13 1.44 -11.33 -9.12
CA LYS A 13 1.62 -10.56 -10.35
C LYS A 13 3.07 -10.16 -10.55
N GLN A 14 3.47 -9.97 -11.81
CA GLN A 14 4.77 -9.40 -12.20
C GLN A 14 5.02 -8.00 -11.59
N VAL A 15 3.95 -7.32 -11.18
CA VAL A 15 3.96 -6.04 -10.48
C VAL A 15 3.15 -6.20 -9.19
N PHE A 16 3.73 -5.79 -8.06
CA PHE A 16 3.06 -5.86 -6.77
C PHE A 16 1.91 -4.85 -6.72
N GLN A 17 0.69 -5.30 -6.47
CA GLN A 17 -0.42 -4.38 -6.27
C GLN A 17 -0.65 -4.13 -4.79
N VAL A 18 -0.62 -2.85 -4.42
CA VAL A 18 -0.97 -2.38 -3.08
C VAL A 18 -2.38 -1.82 -3.08
N HIS A 19 -3.19 -2.25 -2.11
CA HIS A 19 -4.48 -1.68 -1.73
C HIS A 19 -4.43 -1.28 -0.26
N GLY A 20 -4.53 0.01 0.04
CA GLY A 20 -4.67 0.55 1.39
C GLY A 20 -6.10 0.98 1.65
N VAL A 21 -6.67 0.57 2.79
CA VAL A 21 -8.00 0.97 3.25
C VAL A 21 -7.93 1.71 4.59
N ASN A 22 -8.88 2.61 4.82
CA ASN A 22 -9.06 3.28 6.10
C ASN A 22 -9.92 2.43 7.07
N GLY A 23 -10.14 2.94 8.28
CA GLY A 23 -10.92 2.23 9.31
C GLY A 23 -12.41 2.01 8.96
N ALA A 24 -12.92 2.72 7.97
CA ALA A 24 -14.28 2.51 7.42
C ALA A 24 -14.30 1.51 6.25
N GLY A 25 -13.15 0.94 5.87
CA GLY A 25 -13.01 0.03 4.74
C GLY A 25 -12.96 0.71 3.37
N ALA A 26 -12.90 2.04 3.33
CA ALA A 26 -12.77 2.77 2.06
C ALA A 26 -11.34 2.70 1.54
N ILE A 27 -11.19 2.52 0.22
CA ILE A 27 -9.88 2.49 -0.44
C ILE A 27 -9.32 3.91 -0.47
N VAL A 28 -8.18 4.09 0.21
CA VAL A 28 -7.46 5.37 0.30
C VAL A 28 -6.13 5.33 -0.44
N CYS A 29 -5.63 4.14 -0.80
CA CYS A 29 -4.44 3.98 -1.63
C CYS A 29 -4.60 2.80 -2.57
N ARG A 30 -4.28 3.00 -3.86
CA ARG A 30 -4.13 1.91 -4.82
C ARG A 30 -2.94 2.20 -5.72
N ARG A 31 -1.92 1.35 -5.69
CA ARG A 31 -0.69 1.58 -6.48
C ARG A 31 -0.04 0.27 -6.90
N GLY A 32 0.51 0.27 -8.11
CA GLY A 32 1.40 -0.78 -8.60
C GLY A 32 2.83 -0.44 -8.27
N LEU A 33 3.54 -1.38 -7.67
CA LEU A 33 4.94 -1.26 -7.27
C LEU A 33 5.78 -2.26 -8.04
N ARG A 34 6.88 -1.77 -8.61
CA ARG A 34 7.96 -2.66 -9.03
C ARG A 34 8.71 -3.12 -7.79
N ARG A 35 9.52 -4.17 -7.93
CA ARG A 35 10.24 -4.76 -6.80
C ARG A 35 11.12 -3.75 -6.06
N ASP A 36 11.76 -2.85 -6.81
CA ASP A 36 12.63 -1.81 -6.24
C ASP A 36 11.85 -0.70 -5.50
N ASP A 37 10.58 -0.50 -5.84
CA ASP A 37 9.71 0.52 -5.22
C ASP A 37 9.12 0.07 -3.89
N VAL A 38 9.09 -1.25 -3.61
CA VAL A 38 8.39 -1.82 -2.44
C VAL A 38 8.92 -1.23 -1.14
N VAL A 39 10.24 -1.28 -0.94
CA VAL A 39 10.87 -0.81 0.30
C VAL A 39 10.65 0.69 0.50
N GLY A 40 10.81 1.48 -0.57
CA GLY A 40 10.62 2.93 -0.52
C GLY A 40 9.17 3.30 -0.18
N PHE A 41 8.21 2.61 -0.79
CA PHE A 41 6.79 2.81 -0.51
C PHE A 41 6.44 2.51 0.95
N PHE A 42 6.85 1.37 1.49
CA PHE A 42 6.52 1.01 2.88
C PHE A 42 7.25 1.87 3.92
N LYS A 43 8.47 2.37 3.63
CA LYS A 43 9.13 3.36 4.48
C LYS A 43 8.33 4.66 4.60
N ALA A 44 7.76 5.14 3.50
CA ALA A 44 6.95 6.37 3.49
C ALA A 44 5.63 6.23 4.27
N LEU A 45 5.17 4.99 4.55
CA LEU A 45 3.99 4.74 5.38
C LEU A 45 4.28 4.77 6.88
N VAL A 46 5.54 4.53 7.28
CA VAL A 46 5.98 4.57 8.67
C VAL A 46 6.53 5.96 8.97
N HIS A 47 5.63 6.93 9.10
CA HIS A 47 5.93 8.18 9.78
C HIS A 47 5.07 8.23 11.04
N GLU A 48 5.72 8.09 12.19
CA GLU A 48 5.19 8.53 13.48
C GLU A 48 5.47 10.03 13.64
#